data_AF-A0A7L6CFC6-F1
#
_entry.id   AF-A0A7L6CFC6-F1
#
_cell.length_a   1.000
_cell.length_b   1.000
_cell.length_c   1.000
_cell.angle_alpha   90.00
_cell.angle_beta   90.00
_cell.angle_gamma   90.00
#
_symmetry.space_group_name_H-M   'P 1'
#
loop_
_entity.id
_entity.type
_entity.pdbx_description
1 polymer ?
#
loop_
_entity_poly.entity_id
_entity_poly.type
_entity_poly.pdbx_seq_one_letter_code
_entity_poly.pdbx_strand_id
1 'polypeptide(L)' 'MATLNVRLDDKLKNEAYAVLEKLNITPTEAVRLLFQYVAETGRMPVKTVTISDSEDALIQTVRERLVSPKKGIKVSLDDL' A
#
# COMPACT_ATOMS: atom_id res chain seq x y z
N MET A 1 -14.88 -12.12 -21.37
CA MET A 1 -15.00 -11.74 -19.95
C MET A 1 -14.43 -12.87 -19.12
N ALA A 2 -13.49 -12.60 -18.22
CA ALA A 2 -12.97 -13.61 -17.29
C ALA A 2 -13.81 -13.63 -16.01
N THR A 3 -14.02 -14.80 -15.42
CA THR A 3 -14.73 -14.96 -14.15
C THR A 3 -13.73 -15.19 -13.02
N LEU A 4 -13.96 -14.53 -11.87
CA LEU A 4 -13.16 -14.69 -10.66
C LEU A 4 -14.04 -15.30 -9.57
N ASN A 5 -13.69 -16.49 -9.10
CA ASN A 5 -14.33 -17.12 -7.96
C ASN A 5 -13.41 -17.00 -6.74
N VAL A 6 -13.86 -16.27 -5.71
CA VAL A 6 -13.11 -16.07 -4.46
C VAL A 6 -13.89 -16.73 -3.33
N ARG A 7 -13.18 -17.48 -2.48
CA ARG A 7 -13.74 -17.96 -1.21
C ARG A 7 -13.53 -16.90 -0.15
N LEU A 8 -14.61 -16.46 0.48
CA LEU A 8 -14.60 -15.57 1.63
C LEU A 8 -15.43 -16.18 2.75
N ASP A 9 -15.07 -15.89 3.99
CA ASP A 9 -15.93 -16.19 5.13
C ASP A 9 -17.27 -15.46 5.01
N ASP A 10 -18.36 -16.14 5.38
CA ASP A 10 -19.72 -15.59 5.26
C ASP A 10 -19.92 -14.31 6.07
N LYS A 11 -19.28 -14.22 7.25
CA LYS A 11 -19.31 -13.02 8.09
C LYS A 11 -18.66 -11.83 7.38
N LEU A 12 -17.44 -12.04 6.86
CA LEU A 12 -16.67 -11.01 6.17
C LEU A 12 -17.39 -10.54 4.90
N LYS A 13 -18.00 -11.47 4.16
CA LYS A 13 -18.83 -11.15 2.99
C LYS A 13 -19.98 -10.22 3.36
N ASN A 14 -20.75 -10.57 4.38
CA ASN A 14 -21.91 -9.77 4.79
C ASN A 14 -21.51 -8.38 5.28
N GLU A 15 -20.45 -8.28 6.08
CA GLU A 15 -19.93 -6.99 6.56
C GLU A 15 -19.41 -6.13 5.40
N ALA A 16 -18.63 -6.72 4.48
CA ALA A 16 -18.11 -6.01 3.32
C ALA A 16 -19.24 -5.51 2.41
N TYR A 17 -20.26 -6.35 2.15
CA TYR A 17 -21.41 -5.96 1.33
C TYR A 17 -22.19 -4.80 1.96
N ALA A 18 -22.41 -4.82 3.27
CA ALA A 18 -23.10 -3.73 3.97
C ALA A 18 -22.33 -2.40 3.90
N VAL A 19 -21.00 -2.43 3.89
CA VAL A 19 -20.16 -1.23 3.73
C VAL A 19 -20.15 -0.77 2.27
N LEU A 20 -20.02 -1.69 1.32
CA LEU A 20 -20.03 -1.39 -0.11
C LEU A 20 -21.36 -0.77 -0.56
N GLU A 21 -22.49 -1.26 -0.05
CA GLU A 21 -23.81 -0.66 -0.28
C GLU A 21 -23.89 0.78 0.23
N LYS A 22 -23.35 1.06 1.43
CA LYS A 22 -23.30 2.44 1.96
C LYS A 22 -22.45 3.37 1.11
N LEU A 23 -21.40 2.85 0.48
CA LEU A 23 -20.53 3.57 -0.43
C LEU A 23 -21.11 3.64 -1.86
N ASN A 24 -22.24 2.98 -2.11
CA ASN A 24 -22.90 2.89 -3.41
C ASN A 24 -22.00 2.26 -4.50
N ILE A 25 -21.10 1.36 -4.09
CA ILE A 25 -20.15 0.65 -4.95
C ILE A 25 -20.54 -0.83 -5.01
N THR A 26 -20.53 -1.41 -6.21
CA THR A 26 -20.80 -2.85 -6.34
C THR A 26 -19.57 -3.69 -5.95
N PRO A 27 -19.73 -4.91 -5.40
CA PRO A 27 -18.60 -5.79 -5.09
C PRO A 27 -17.70 -6.07 -6.30
N THR A 28 -18.31 -6.24 -7.48
CA THR A 28 -17.57 -6.45 -8.74
C THR A 28 -16.70 -5.25 -9.10
N GLU A 29 -17.20 -4.04 -8.86
CA GLU A 29 -16.48 -2.80 -9.12
C GLU A 29 -15.34 -2.59 -8.12
N ALA A 30 -15.56 -2.86 -6.83
CA ALA A 30 -14.51 -2.84 -5.83
C ALA A 30 -13.36 -3.80 -6.17
N VAL A 31 -13.68 -5.03 -6.60
CA VAL A 31 -12.68 -6.01 -7.05
C VAL A 31 -11.97 -5.51 -8.31
N ARG A 32 -12.69 -4.97 -9.30
CA ARG A 32 -12.08 -4.42 -10.53
C ARG A 32 -11.09 -3.30 -10.23
N LEU A 33 -11.47 -2.37 -9.36
CA LEU A 33 -10.61 -1.26 -8.94
C LEU A 33 -9.36 -1.75 -8.23
N LEU A 34 -9.48 -2.78 -7.37
CA LEU A 34 -8.34 -3.41 -6.72
C LEU A 34 -7.37 -3.99 -7.75
N PHE A 35 -7.85 -4.78 -8.71
CA PHE A 35 -6.99 -5.37 -9.74
C PHE A 35 -6.36 -4.31 -10.64
N GLN A 36 -7.10 -3.25 -10.98
CA GLN A 36 -6.56 -2.13 -11.75
C GLN A 36 -5.45 -1.42 -10.98
N TYR A 37 -5.65 -1.13 -9.69
CA TYR A 37 -4.62 -0.52 -8.85
C TYR A 37 -3.35 -1.38 -8.79
N VAL A 38 -3.50 -2.70 -8.61
CA VAL A 38 -2.36 -3.63 -8.56
C VAL A 38 -1.64 -3.67 -9.91
N ALA A 39 -2.37 -3.65 -11.04
CA ALA A 39 -1.78 -3.63 -12.37
C ALA A 39 -1.04 -2.32 -12.68
N GLU A 40 -1.56 -1.18 -12.23
CA GLU A 40 -0.96 0.14 -12.49
C GLU A 40 0.22 0.44 -11.55
N THR A 41 0.12 0.09 -10.27
CA THR A 41 1.11 0.46 -9.26
C THR A 41 2.09 -0.65 -8.89
N GLY A 42 1.79 -1.90 -9.26
CA GLY A 42 2.58 -3.07 -8.90
C GLY A 42 2.56 -3.42 -7.40
N ARG A 43 1.68 -2.79 -6.61
CA ARG A 43 1.59 -2.99 -5.15
C ARG A 43 0.14 -3.05 -4.69
N MET A 44 -0.10 -3.65 -3.53
CA MET A 44 -1.42 -3.67 -2.91
C MET A 44 -1.76 -2.29 -2.31
N PRO A 45 -3.01 -1.81 -2.45
CA PRO A 45 -3.43 -0.51 -1.91
C PRO A 45 -3.52 -0.50 -0.39
N VAL A 46 -3.73 -1.67 0.20
CA VAL A 46 -3.62 -1.90 1.64
C VAL A 46 -2.28 -2.57 1.92
N LYS A 47 -1.44 -1.90 2.71
CA LYS A 47 -0.26 -2.53 3.31
C LYS A 47 -0.77 -3.65 4.22
N THR A 48 -0.65 -4.90 3.80
CA THR A 48 -0.52 -5.98 4.80
C THR A 48 0.64 -5.57 5.69
N VAL A 49 0.44 -5.59 7.00
CA VAL A 49 1.32 -5.02 8.04
C VAL A 49 2.65 -5.81 8.13
N THR A 50 3.39 -5.84 7.05
CA THR A 50 4.75 -6.37 6.90
C THR A 50 5.64 -5.36 6.17
N ILE A 51 5.14 -4.15 5.93
CA ILE A 51 5.91 -2.96 5.53
C ILE A 51 5.62 -1.86 6.56
N SER A 52 6.16 -1.99 7.77
CA SER A 52 6.31 -0.83 8.66
C SER A 52 7.73 -0.72 9.21
N ASP A 53 8.33 -1.81 9.66
CA ASP A 53 9.59 -1.68 10.42
C ASP A 53 10.77 -1.15 9.59
N SER A 54 10.82 -1.44 8.28
CA SER A 54 11.94 -1.01 7.43
C SER A 54 11.84 0.45 6.94
N GLU A 55 10.62 0.94 6.68
CA GLU A 55 10.43 2.34 6.25
C GLU A 55 10.39 3.29 7.44
N ASP A 56 9.77 2.91 8.56
CA ASP A 56 9.75 3.73 9.77
C ASP A 56 11.15 3.94 10.35
N ALA A 57 12.00 2.91 10.34
CA ALA A 57 13.41 3.04 10.74
C ALA A 57 14.18 4.03 9.83
N LEU A 58 13.87 4.05 8.53
CA LEU A 58 14.50 4.95 7.57
C LEU A 58 14.04 6.40 7.78
N ILE A 59 12.74 6.62 8.00
CA ILE A 59 12.17 7.94 8.29
C ILE A 59 12.70 8.47 9.63
N GLN A 60 12.84 7.61 10.64
CA GLN A 60 13.45 7.97 11.93
C GLN A 60 14.90 8.39 11.76
N THR A 61 15.69 7.62 11.00
CA THR A 61 17.09 7.94 10.70
C THR A 61 17.24 9.28 9.98
N VAL A 62 16.33 9.57 9.03
CA VAL A 62 16.31 10.84 8.30
C VAL A 62 15.99 12.01 9.24
N ARG A 63 14.98 11.87 10.11
CA ARG A 63 14.64 12.88 11.12
C ARG A 63 15.79 13.18 12.07
N GLU A 64 16.46 12.15 12.59
CA GLU A 64 17.62 12.31 13.49
C GLU A 64 18.78 13.05 12.80
N ARG A 65 19.06 12.74 11.53
CA ARG A 65 20.12 13.41 10.75
C ARG A 65 19.76 14.85 10.36
N LEU A 66 18.48 15.17 10.21
CA LEU A 66 18.01 16.54 9.94
C LEU A 66 18.09 17.46 11.17
N VAL A 67 17.88 16.91 12.38
CA VAL A 67 18.00 17.67 13.64
C VAL A 67 19.46 18.04 13.94
N SER A 68 20.43 17.25 13.47
CA SER A 68 21.87 17.54 13.60
C SER A 68 22.61 17.25 12.28
N PRO A 69 22.52 18.17 11.31
CA PRO A 69 23.07 17.96 9.98
C PRO A 69 24.59 17.88 10.04
N LYS A 70 25.14 16.74 9.62
CA LYS A 70 26.59 16.60 9.39
C LYS A 70 26.99 17.42 8.16
N LYS A 71 28.22 17.94 8.16
CA LYS A 71 28.79 18.70 7.06
C LYS A 71 28.71 17.86 5.77
N GLY A 72 27.97 18.35 4.76
CA GLY A 72 27.83 17.65 3.49
C GLY A 72 29.18 17.46 2.80
N ILE A 73 29.51 16.22 2.46
CA ILE A 73 30.71 15.91 1.68
C ILE A 73 30.29 15.97 0.21
N LYS A 74 30.91 16.86 -0.55
CA LYS A 74 30.69 16.94 -2.00
C LYS A 74 31.45 15.79 -2.65
N VAL A 75 30.73 14.81 -3.19
CA VAL A 75 31.29 13.64 -3.89
C VAL A 75 30.94 13.72 -5.38
N SER A 76 31.87 13.32 -6.25
CA SER A 76 31.59 13.06 -7.67
C SER A 76 31.02 11.64 -7.83
N LEU A 77 30.33 11.37 -8.95
CA LEU A 77 29.89 10.01 -9.29
C LEU A 77 31.08 9.05 -9.51
N ASP A 78 32.24 9.57 -9.90
CA ASP A 78 33.50 8.82 -9.99
C ASP A 78 34.12 8.47 -8.63
N ASP A 79 33.67 9.08 -7.53
CA ASP A 79 34.16 8.85 -6.17
C ASP A 79 33.20 8.00 -5.30
N LEU A 80 32.10 7.48 -5.90
CA LEU A 80 31.09 6.66 -5.23
C LEU A 80 31.44 5.17 -5.25
#